data_AF-A0A353F931-F1
#
_entry.id   AF-A0A353F931-F1
#
_cell.length_a   1.000
_cell.length_b   1.000
_cell.length_c   1.000
_cell.angle_alpha   90.00
_cell.angle_beta   90.00
_cell.angle_gamma   90.00
#
_symmetry.space_group_name_H-M   'P 1'
#
loop_
_entity.id
_entity.type
_entity.pdbx_description
1 polymer ?
#
loop_
_entity_poly.entity_id
_entity_poly.type
_entity_poly.pdbx_seq_one_letter_code
_entity_poly.pdbx_strand_id
1 'polypeptide(L)'
;MKKSTILILLFTIIAGFHPTKVIGQSYKQRLEEGRGDKDIMSAGLGNYASSTHSLQVYKQRLEEGRGDKDIMSVGLGSYASSAHSLEVYKKRLMEGKTDKQIMNSGLRNYASSVHSLEAYKQRLGEGRTDKDIMSAGLGNYASSTHSLQVYKQRLREGKTDKKIMSSGLGNYASSKYSL
;
A
#
# COMPACT_ATOMS: atom_id res chain seq x y z
N MET A 1 -11.68 -62.82 19.78
CA MET A 1 -10.44 -62.02 19.81
C MET A 1 -10.61 -60.80 18.89
N LYS A 2 -9.98 -59.69 19.27
CA LYS A 2 -10.31 -58.28 18.97
C LYS A 2 -10.58 -57.93 17.49
N LYS A 3 -11.68 -57.22 17.24
CA LYS A 3 -11.91 -56.42 16.02
C LYS A 3 -11.08 -55.14 16.13
N SER A 4 -10.09 -54.97 15.25
CA SER A 4 -9.32 -53.72 15.15
C SER A 4 -9.99 -52.80 14.14
N THR A 5 -10.69 -51.79 14.65
CA THR A 5 -11.19 -50.66 13.87
C THR A 5 -10.01 -49.74 13.54
N ILE A 6 -9.59 -49.69 12.28
CA ILE A 6 -8.60 -48.74 11.79
C ILE A 6 -9.31 -47.40 11.59
N LEU A 7 -9.02 -46.45 12.48
CA LEU A 7 -9.43 -45.05 12.35
C LEU A 7 -8.42 -44.34 11.44
N ILE A 8 -8.78 -44.11 10.18
CA ILE A 8 -7.98 -43.29 9.26
C ILE A 8 -8.27 -41.83 9.61
N LEU A 9 -7.34 -41.18 10.31
CA LEU A 9 -7.39 -39.74 10.56
C LEU A 9 -6.99 -39.01 9.27
N LEU A 10 -7.96 -38.34 8.66
CA LEU A 10 -7.77 -37.42 7.54
C LEU A 10 -7.06 -36.16 8.06
N PHE A 11 -5.81 -35.94 7.67
CA PHE A 11 -5.13 -34.64 7.88
C PHE A 11 -5.18 -33.84 6.59
N THR A 12 -6.24 -33.04 6.43
CA THR A 12 -6.31 -31.99 5.42
C THR A 12 -5.47 -30.82 5.91
N ILE A 13 -4.23 -30.69 5.45
CA ILE A 13 -3.41 -29.49 5.69
C ILE A 13 -3.94 -28.39 4.77
N ILE A 14 -4.91 -27.61 5.27
CA ILE A 14 -5.23 -26.31 4.69
C ILE A 14 -4.12 -25.36 5.14
N ALA A 15 -3.15 -25.11 4.26
CA ALA A 15 -2.18 -24.04 4.45
C ALA A 15 -2.91 -22.69 4.34
N GLY A 16 -3.59 -22.30 5.41
CA GLY A 16 -4.13 -20.95 5.57
C GLY A 16 -2.96 -20.00 5.71
N PHE A 17 -2.64 -19.28 4.62
CA PHE A 17 -1.75 -18.12 4.67
C PHE A 17 -2.40 -17.07 5.56
N HIS A 18 -2.03 -17.06 6.84
CA HIS A 18 -2.41 -16.00 7.75
C HIS A 18 -1.40 -14.88 7.55
N PRO A 19 -1.77 -13.71 7.01
CA PRO A 19 -0.89 -12.56 7.06
C PRO A 19 -0.64 -12.25 8.54
N THR A 20 0.59 -12.45 8.99
CA THR A 20 1.05 -12.04 10.31
C THR A 20 0.81 -10.54 10.42
N LYS A 21 -0.23 -10.18 11.17
CA LYS A 21 -0.59 -8.80 11.45
C LYS A 21 0.62 -8.16 12.12
N VAL A 22 1.28 -7.22 11.44
CA VAL A 22 2.35 -6.40 12.02
C VAL A 22 1.73 -5.52 13.10
N ILE A 23 1.65 -6.02 14.33
CA ILE A 23 1.17 -5.30 15.51
C ILE A 23 2.39 -4.66 16.18
N GLY A 24 2.40 -3.33 16.28
CA GLY A 24 3.37 -2.60 17.11
C GLY A 24 4.53 -1.89 16.39
N GLN A 25 4.67 -1.98 15.06
CA GLN A 25 5.70 -1.18 14.36
C GLN A 25 5.22 0.25 14.05
N SER A 26 6.06 1.24 14.32
CA SER A 26 5.83 2.63 13.88
C SER A 26 6.29 2.85 12.44
N TYR A 27 5.80 3.92 11.79
CA TYR A 27 6.21 4.27 10.44
C TYR A 27 7.72 4.48 10.34
N LYS A 28 8.32 5.09 11.39
CA LYS A 28 9.78 5.31 11.46
C LYS A 28 10.56 4.02 11.58
N GLN A 29 10.09 3.06 12.36
CA GLN A 29 10.77 1.77 12.48
C GLN A 29 10.83 1.07 11.11
N ARG A 30 9.75 1.15 10.33
CA ARG A 30 9.73 0.58 8.97
C ARG A 30 10.61 1.36 7.99
N LEU A 31 10.71 2.69 8.14
CA LEU A 31 11.68 3.49 7.38
C LEU A 31 13.11 3.01 7.66
N GLU A 32 13.48 2.79 8.93
CA GLU A 32 14.83 2.33 9.27
C GLU A 32 15.07 0.87 8.85
N GLU A 33 14.07 -0.01 8.97
CA GLU A 33 14.16 -1.40 8.51
C GLU A 33 14.40 -1.50 7.00
N GLY A 34 13.73 -0.67 6.21
CA GLY A 34 13.96 -0.62 4.76
C GLY A 34 15.21 0.17 4.35
N ARG A 35 15.83 0.88 5.29
CA ARG A 35 16.97 1.75 4.99
C ARG A 35 18.21 0.92 4.71
N GLY A 36 18.79 1.12 3.54
CA GLY A 36 19.98 0.36 3.09
C GLY A 36 19.64 -0.86 2.24
N ASP A 37 18.37 -1.27 2.15
CA ASP A 37 17.94 -2.24 1.14
C ASP A 37 17.76 -1.53 -0.21
N LYS A 38 18.63 -1.85 -1.18
CA LYS A 38 18.64 -1.20 -2.50
C LYS A 38 17.32 -1.35 -3.25
N ASP A 39 16.62 -2.46 -3.07
CA ASP A 39 15.40 -2.77 -3.83
C ASP A 39 14.25 -1.92 -3.29
N ILE A 40 14.17 -1.78 -1.97
CA ILE A 40 13.19 -0.91 -1.29
C ILE A 40 13.47 0.56 -1.58
N MET A 41 14.73 0.98 -1.54
CA MET A 41 15.11 2.35 -1.85
C MET A 41 14.73 2.72 -3.28
N SER A 42 14.97 1.82 -4.24
CA SER A 42 14.57 2.01 -5.64
C SER A 42 13.06 2.01 -5.84
N ALA A 43 12.32 1.14 -5.14
CA ALA A 43 10.86 1.06 -5.21
C ALA A 43 10.13 2.18 -4.43
N GLY A 44 10.86 2.91 -3.58
CA GLY A 44 10.36 3.99 -2.75
C GLY A 44 10.17 3.55 -1.31
N LEU A 45 11.08 3.99 -0.42
CA LEU A 45 11.08 3.66 1.00
C LEU A 45 9.76 3.96 1.71
N GLY A 46 9.10 5.08 1.36
CA GLY A 46 7.79 5.43 1.89
C GLY A 46 6.68 4.41 1.55
N ASN A 47 6.74 3.76 0.38
CA ASN A 47 5.78 2.72 0.02
C ASN A 47 5.91 1.52 0.95
N TYR A 48 7.13 1.06 1.23
CA TYR A 48 7.39 -0.01 2.19
C TYR A 48 6.94 0.38 3.60
N ALA A 49 7.32 1.58 4.06
CA ALA A 49 6.97 2.04 5.39
C ALA A 49 5.45 2.19 5.60
N SER A 50 4.71 2.59 4.57
CA SER A 50 3.23 2.62 4.62
C SER A 50 2.57 1.25 4.46
N SER A 51 3.28 0.26 3.91
CA SER A 51 2.73 -1.04 3.57
C SER A 51 2.35 -1.85 4.80
N THR A 52 1.27 -2.63 4.71
CA THR A 52 0.88 -3.59 5.75
C THR A 52 1.64 -4.93 5.66
N HIS A 53 2.41 -5.13 4.59
CA HIS A 53 3.19 -6.34 4.36
C HIS A 53 4.47 -6.36 5.17
N SER A 54 4.91 -7.55 5.59
CA SER A 54 6.24 -7.75 6.14
C SER A 54 7.31 -7.41 5.08
N LEU A 55 8.56 -7.19 5.52
CA LEU A 55 9.70 -6.99 4.63
C LEU A 55 9.80 -8.07 3.56
N GLN A 56 9.72 -9.35 3.98
CA GLN A 56 9.81 -10.50 3.09
C GLN A 56 8.69 -10.50 2.04
N VAL A 57 7.43 -10.29 2.45
CA VAL A 57 6.30 -10.26 1.52
C VAL A 57 6.41 -9.08 0.57
N TYR A 58 6.82 -7.90 1.07
CA TYR A 58 7.03 -6.73 0.22
C TYR A 58 8.08 -7.00 -0.87
N LYS A 59 9.23 -7.59 -0.50
CA LYS A 59 10.29 -7.94 -1.45
C LYS A 59 9.84 -8.99 -2.47
N GLN A 60 9.11 -10.01 -2.04
CA GLN A 60 8.54 -10.99 -2.97
C GLN A 60 7.65 -10.32 -4.02
N ARG A 61 6.84 -9.35 -3.61
CA ARG A 61 5.99 -8.58 -4.53
C ARG A 61 6.78 -7.63 -5.44
N LEU A 62 7.92 -7.11 -4.98
CA LEU A 62 8.86 -6.39 -5.86
C LEU A 62 9.39 -7.32 -6.96
N GLU A 63 9.78 -8.54 -6.63
CA GLU A 63 10.25 -9.50 -7.65
C GLU A 63 9.14 -9.91 -8.62
N GLU A 64 7.94 -10.19 -8.11
CA GLU A 64 6.76 -10.49 -8.93
C GLU A 64 6.47 -9.35 -9.93
N GLY A 65 6.54 -8.10 -9.49
CA GLY A 65 6.27 -6.94 -10.35
C GLY A 65 7.39 -6.61 -11.35
N ARG A 66 8.64 -7.02 -11.11
CA ARG A 66 9.78 -6.75 -12.02
C ARG A 66 9.63 -7.42 -13.37
N GLY A 67 8.96 -8.57 -13.41
CA GLY A 67 8.64 -9.27 -14.66
C GLY A 67 7.52 -8.61 -15.47
N ASP A 68 6.84 -7.59 -14.93
CA ASP A 68 5.66 -6.99 -15.54
C ASP A 68 5.91 -5.53 -15.99
N LYS A 69 5.87 -5.30 -17.30
CA LYS A 69 6.12 -3.99 -17.91
C LYS A 69 5.14 -2.89 -17.46
N ASP A 70 3.88 -3.25 -17.18
CA ASP A 70 2.86 -2.28 -16.80
C ASP A 70 3.09 -1.81 -15.36
N ILE A 71 3.55 -2.72 -14.50
CA ILE A 71 3.93 -2.39 -13.13
C ILE A 71 5.20 -1.54 -13.09
N MET A 72 6.21 -1.94 -13.84
CA MET A 72 7.49 -1.22 -13.91
C MET A 72 7.32 0.23 -14.38
N SER A 73 6.42 0.47 -15.32
CA SER A 73 6.15 1.82 -15.84
C SER A 73 5.38 2.74 -14.90
N VAL A 74 4.55 2.19 -14.00
CA VAL A 74 3.64 3.00 -13.16
C VAL A 74 4.11 3.13 -11.71
N GLY A 75 4.85 2.15 -11.20
CA GLY A 75 5.49 2.22 -9.88
C GLY A 75 5.47 0.88 -9.15
N LEU A 76 6.60 0.19 -9.18
CA LEU A 76 6.80 -1.11 -8.56
C LEU A 76 6.48 -1.10 -7.04
N GLY A 77 6.89 -0.06 -6.33
CA GLY A 77 6.66 0.02 -4.89
C GLY A 77 5.19 0.20 -4.50
N SER A 78 4.37 0.80 -5.37
CA SER A 78 2.92 0.93 -5.14
C SER A 78 2.21 -0.41 -5.33
N TYR A 79 2.63 -1.21 -6.32
CA TYR A 79 2.17 -2.59 -6.43
C TYR A 79 2.57 -3.40 -5.18
N ALA A 80 3.84 -3.35 -4.81
CA ALA A 80 4.36 -4.12 -3.68
C ALA A 80 3.72 -3.71 -2.34
N SER A 81 3.30 -2.45 -2.17
CA SER A 81 2.60 -1.99 -0.96
C SER A 81 1.11 -2.33 -0.95
N SER A 82 0.51 -2.52 -2.12
CA SER A 82 -0.92 -2.81 -2.27
C SER A 82 -1.29 -4.17 -1.68
N ALA A 83 -2.53 -4.28 -1.19
CA ALA A 83 -3.14 -5.55 -0.78
C ALA A 83 -3.66 -6.39 -1.96
N HIS A 84 -3.69 -5.84 -3.17
CA HIS A 84 -4.23 -6.51 -4.36
C HIS A 84 -3.25 -7.52 -4.96
N SER A 85 -3.75 -8.59 -5.57
CA SER A 85 -2.92 -9.44 -6.43
C SER A 85 -2.42 -8.66 -7.65
N LEU A 86 -1.40 -9.18 -8.35
CA LEU A 86 -0.89 -8.57 -9.58
C LEU A 86 -2.00 -8.34 -10.61
N GLU A 87 -2.83 -9.36 -10.83
CA GLU A 87 -3.94 -9.31 -11.78
C GLU A 87 -4.95 -8.21 -11.42
N VAL A 88 -5.38 -8.14 -10.15
CA VAL A 88 -6.33 -7.13 -9.69
C VAL A 88 -5.73 -5.73 -9.80
N TYR A 89 -4.47 -5.56 -9.41
CA TYR A 89 -3.77 -4.28 -9.52
C TYR A 89 -3.70 -3.81 -10.98
N LYS A 90 -3.37 -4.70 -11.92
CA LYS A 90 -3.33 -4.39 -13.36
C LYS A 90 -4.69 -4.02 -13.91
N LYS A 91 -5.74 -4.74 -13.52
CA LYS A 91 -7.11 -4.41 -13.91
C LYS A 91 -7.48 -2.99 -13.46
N ARG A 92 -7.16 -2.64 -12.22
CA ARG A 92 -7.38 -1.29 -11.68
C ARG A 92 -6.51 -0.23 -12.35
N LEU A 93 -5.27 -0.56 -12.75
CA LEU A 93 -4.45 0.35 -13.56
C LEU A 93 -5.10 0.66 -14.92
N MET A 94 -5.63 -0.37 -15.60
CA MET A 94 -6.31 -0.18 -16.89
C MET A 94 -7.59 0.66 -16.72
N GLU A 95 -8.40 0.32 -15.73
CA GLU A 95 -9.60 1.10 -15.36
C GLU A 95 -9.26 2.57 -15.11
N GLY A 96 -8.24 2.85 -14.30
CA GLY A 96 -7.77 4.20 -14.05
C GLY A 96 -7.24 4.92 -15.29
N LYS A 97 -6.51 4.23 -16.19
CA LYS A 97 -6.00 4.81 -17.45
C LYS A 97 -7.13 5.26 -18.38
N THR A 98 -8.28 4.60 -18.31
CA THR A 98 -9.47 4.97 -19.12
C THR A 98 -10.31 6.08 -18.49
N ASP A 99 -10.10 6.40 -17.21
CA ASP A 99 -10.84 7.45 -16.51
C ASP A 99 -10.18 8.83 -16.65
N LYS A 100 -10.90 9.77 -17.27
CA LYS A 100 -10.39 11.13 -17.56
C LYS A 100 -10.13 11.99 -16.32
N GLN A 101 -10.64 11.63 -15.14
CA GLN A 101 -10.45 12.40 -13.91
C GLN A 101 -9.23 11.94 -13.11
N ILE A 102 -8.71 10.74 -13.37
CA ILE A 102 -7.49 10.23 -12.76
C ILE A 102 -6.30 10.63 -13.63
N MET A 103 -5.51 11.57 -13.13
CA MET A 103 -4.25 11.95 -13.76
C MET A 103 -3.23 10.81 -13.63
N ASN A 104 -2.25 10.77 -14.54
CA ASN A 104 -1.16 9.78 -14.50
C ASN A 104 -0.48 9.67 -13.13
N SER A 105 -0.30 10.79 -12.42
CA SER A 105 0.27 10.84 -11.08
C SER A 105 -0.57 10.12 -10.01
N GLY A 106 -1.87 9.96 -10.22
CA GLY A 106 -2.81 9.29 -9.33
C GLY A 106 -3.12 7.83 -9.70
N LEU A 107 -2.66 7.34 -10.86
CA LEU A 107 -2.97 5.97 -11.32
C LEU A 107 -2.48 4.91 -10.34
N ARG A 108 -1.23 5.02 -9.88
CA ARG A 108 -0.65 4.07 -8.92
C ARG A 108 -1.38 4.09 -7.58
N ASN A 109 -1.81 5.27 -7.12
CA ASN A 109 -2.56 5.42 -5.88
C ASN A 109 -3.94 4.77 -6.01
N TYR A 110 -4.64 4.97 -7.13
CA TYR A 110 -5.91 4.32 -7.40
C TYR A 110 -5.77 2.79 -7.49
N ALA A 111 -4.81 2.32 -8.28
CA ALA A 111 -4.57 0.88 -8.44
C ALA A 111 -4.23 0.20 -7.11
N SER A 112 -3.49 0.89 -6.24
CA SER A 112 -3.16 0.41 -4.89
C SER A 112 -4.33 0.47 -3.90
N SER A 113 -5.24 1.41 -4.11
CA SER A 113 -6.34 1.75 -3.20
C SER A 113 -7.32 0.59 -3.02
N VAL A 114 -7.91 0.48 -1.83
CA VAL A 114 -9.03 -0.43 -1.55
C VAL A 114 -10.39 0.13 -2.00
N HIS A 115 -10.46 1.42 -2.35
CA HIS A 115 -11.69 2.10 -2.75
C HIS A 115 -12.12 1.71 -4.17
N SER A 116 -13.43 1.73 -4.45
CA SER A 116 -13.94 1.69 -5.83
C SER A 116 -13.48 2.91 -6.63
N LEU A 117 -13.67 2.90 -7.96
CA LEU A 117 -13.36 4.04 -8.81
C LEU A 117 -14.11 5.29 -8.38
N GLU A 118 -15.42 5.16 -8.14
CA GLU A 118 -16.32 6.24 -7.74
C GLU A 118 -15.91 6.81 -6.38
N ALA A 119 -15.66 5.95 -5.38
CA ALA A 119 -15.25 6.39 -4.05
C ALA A 119 -13.88 7.09 -4.09
N TYR A 120 -12.94 6.58 -4.88
CA TYR A 120 -11.64 7.22 -5.06
C TYR A 120 -11.77 8.61 -5.72
N LYS A 121 -12.62 8.75 -6.75
CA LYS A 121 -12.90 10.02 -7.43
C LYS A 121 -13.59 11.03 -6.52
N GLN A 122 -14.54 10.58 -5.70
CA GLN A 122 -15.17 11.45 -4.70
C GLN A 122 -14.11 12.03 -3.75
N ARG A 123 -13.18 11.20 -3.28
CA ARG A 123 -12.09 11.64 -2.40
C ARG A 123 -11.08 12.55 -3.13
N LEU A 124 -10.82 12.34 -4.42
CA LEU A 124 -10.06 13.29 -5.23
C LEU A 124 -10.76 14.65 -5.32
N GLY A 125 -12.08 14.65 -5.52
CA GLY A 125 -12.90 15.88 -5.52
C GLY A 125 -12.81 16.62 -4.20
N GLU A 126 -13.04 15.93 -3.09
CA GLU A 126 -12.91 16.46 -1.74
C GLU A 126 -11.51 17.07 -1.50
N GLY A 127 -10.44 16.31 -1.81
CA GLY A 127 -9.07 16.77 -1.64
C GLY A 127 -8.72 17.99 -2.51
N ARG A 128 -9.24 18.08 -3.75
CA ARG A 128 -9.00 19.22 -4.65
C ARG A 128 -9.57 20.53 -4.11
N THR A 129 -10.63 20.46 -3.31
CA THR A 129 -11.23 21.64 -2.68
C THR A 129 -10.55 22.04 -1.37
N ASP A 130 -9.66 21.20 -0.83
CA ASP A 130 -8.97 21.46 0.43
C ASP A 130 -7.59 22.08 0.20
N LYS A 131 -7.41 23.33 0.67
CA LYS A 131 -6.17 24.09 0.51
C LYS A 131 -4.94 23.47 1.18
N ASP A 132 -5.13 22.57 2.15
CA ASP A 132 -4.02 21.94 2.86
C ASP A 132 -3.54 20.66 2.16
N ILE A 133 -4.29 20.16 1.17
CA ILE A 133 -3.92 19.01 0.35
C ILE A 133 -3.30 19.48 -0.96
N MET A 134 -1.97 19.52 -1.00
CA MET A 134 -1.23 19.83 -2.22
C MET A 134 -1.47 18.75 -3.30
N SER A 135 -1.32 19.12 -4.56
CA SER A 135 -1.49 18.21 -5.72
C SER A 135 -0.72 16.89 -5.57
N ALA A 136 0.53 16.96 -5.07
CA ALA A 136 1.36 15.78 -4.82
C ALA A 136 0.82 14.82 -3.75
N GLY A 137 -0.05 15.29 -2.84
CA GLY A 137 -0.68 14.51 -1.78
C GLY A 137 -2.11 14.05 -2.09
N LEU A 138 -2.71 14.49 -3.19
CA LEU A 138 -4.11 14.18 -3.54
C LEU A 138 -4.33 12.68 -3.76
N GLY A 139 -3.45 12.03 -4.51
CA GLY A 139 -3.54 10.58 -4.74
C GLY A 139 -3.43 9.78 -3.45
N ASN A 140 -2.51 10.17 -2.57
CA ASN A 140 -2.34 9.53 -1.26
C ASN A 140 -3.58 9.71 -0.37
N TYR A 141 -4.16 10.92 -0.32
CA TYR A 141 -5.42 11.16 0.37
C TYR A 141 -6.56 10.30 -0.20
N ALA A 142 -6.73 10.32 -1.51
CA ALA A 142 -7.80 9.58 -2.19
C ALA A 142 -7.67 8.07 -1.98
N SER A 143 -6.45 7.54 -1.91
CA SER A 143 -6.19 6.12 -1.60
C SER A 143 -6.32 5.77 -0.11
N SER A 144 -6.19 6.76 0.77
CA SER A 144 -6.21 6.56 2.22
C SER A 144 -7.58 6.12 2.72
N THR A 145 -7.61 5.32 3.79
CA THR A 145 -8.84 4.99 4.52
C THR A 145 -9.18 6.02 5.60
N HIS A 146 -8.30 7.01 5.84
CA HIS A 146 -8.54 8.07 6.82
C HIS A 146 -9.52 9.12 6.28
N SER A 147 -10.31 9.73 7.16
CA SER A 147 -11.06 10.95 6.82
C SER A 147 -10.11 12.10 6.45
N LEU A 148 -10.62 13.13 5.76
CA LEU A 148 -9.82 14.31 5.43
C LEU A 148 -9.18 14.95 6.65
N GLN A 149 -9.94 15.10 7.73
CA GLN A 149 -9.45 15.68 8.98
C GLN A 149 -8.30 14.87 9.59
N VAL A 150 -8.43 13.54 9.64
CA VAL A 150 -7.37 12.66 10.16
C VAL A 150 -6.14 12.71 9.25
N TYR A 151 -6.32 12.65 7.94
CA TYR A 151 -5.21 12.74 6.99
C TYR A 151 -4.43 14.06 7.12
N LYS A 152 -5.14 15.19 7.24
CA LYS A 152 -4.53 16.52 7.45
C LYS A 152 -3.78 16.62 8.77
N GLN A 153 -4.34 16.04 9.83
CA GLN A 153 -3.66 15.97 11.11
C GLN A 153 -2.34 15.21 11.00
N ARG A 154 -2.35 14.07 10.31
CA ARG A 154 -1.13 13.28 10.06
C ARG A 154 -0.14 14.01 9.14
N LEU A 155 -0.60 14.80 8.17
CA LEU A 155 0.30 15.67 7.40
C LEU A 155 1.00 16.70 8.30
N ARG A 156 0.30 17.32 9.26
CA ARG A 156 0.90 18.28 10.19
C ARG A 156 1.93 17.61 11.10
N GLU A 157 1.58 16.45 11.66
CA GLU A 157 2.50 15.61 12.43
C GLU A 157 3.78 15.30 11.63
N GLY A 158 3.63 14.74 10.42
CA GLY A 158 4.78 14.37 9.59
C GLY A 158 5.65 15.55 9.14
N LYS A 159 5.10 16.77 9.00
CA LYS A 159 5.87 17.98 8.67
C LYS A 159 6.83 18.41 9.80
N THR A 160 6.53 18.04 11.04
CA THR A 160 7.43 18.32 12.18
C THR A 160 8.58 17.32 12.27
N ASP A 161 8.53 16.23 11.50
CA ASP A 161 9.55 15.19 11.48
C ASP A 161 10.36 15.18 10.18
N LYS A 162 11.65 15.52 10.27
CA LYS A 162 12.53 15.62 9.10
C LYS A 162 12.66 14.30 8.33
N LYS A 163 12.63 13.14 8.99
CA LYS A 163 12.77 11.83 8.33
C LYS A 163 11.52 11.52 7.49
N ILE A 164 10.35 11.84 8.01
CA ILE A 164 9.09 11.61 7.28
C ILE A 164 8.93 12.60 6.13
N MET A 165 9.28 13.86 6.36
CA MET A 165 9.22 14.89 5.33
C MET A 165 10.04 14.50 4.09
N SER A 166 11.22 13.89 4.27
CA SER A 166 12.08 13.45 3.16
C SER A 166 11.75 12.07 2.59
N SER A 167 11.08 11.19 3.35
CA SER A 167 10.90 9.78 2.98
C SER A 167 9.48 9.40 2.52
N GLY A 168 8.56 10.37 2.47
CA GLY A 168 7.20 10.17 1.93
C GLY A 168 6.12 10.64 2.89
N LEU A 169 5.96 11.95 3.04
CA LEU A 169 4.94 12.56 3.91
C LEU A 169 3.51 12.08 3.61
N GLY A 170 3.15 11.97 2.33
CA GLY A 170 1.85 11.43 1.92
C GLY A 170 1.67 9.95 2.25
N ASN A 171 2.75 9.16 2.19
CA ASN A 171 2.73 7.74 2.56
C ASN A 171 2.51 7.59 4.07
N TYR A 172 3.20 8.40 4.88
CA TYR A 172 2.93 8.47 6.32
C TYR A 172 1.46 8.84 6.58
N ALA A 173 1.00 9.95 6.02
CA ALA A 173 -0.35 10.46 6.28
C ALA A 173 -1.47 9.49 5.86
N SER A 174 -1.25 8.68 4.82
CA SER A 174 -2.20 7.64 4.39
C SER A 174 -2.05 6.33 5.15
N SER A 175 -0.89 6.06 5.76
CA SER A 175 -0.64 4.79 6.44
C SER A 175 -1.46 4.64 7.73
N LYS A 176 -1.57 3.39 8.19
CA LYS A 176 -2.18 3.04 9.48
C LYS A 176 -1.21 3.19 10.68
N TYR A 177 0.07 3.44 10.41
CA TYR A 177 1.11 3.42 11.45
C TYR A 177 1.23 4.77 12.16
N SER A 178 1.52 4.75 13.45
CA SER A 178 1.89 5.97 14.16
C SER A 178 3.28 6.48 13.73
N LEU A 179 3.59 7.71 14.13
CA LEU A 179 4.98 8.19 14.20
C LEU A 179 5.85 7.21 15.00
#